data_AF-A0A1R1Y7B3-F1
#
_entry.id   AF-A0A1R1Y7B3-F1
#
_cell.length_a   1.000
_cell.length_b   1.000
_cell.length_c   1.000
_cell.angle_alpha   90.00
_cell.angle_beta   90.00
_cell.angle_gamma   90.00
#
_symmetry.space_group_name_H-M   'P 1'
#
loop_
_entity.id
_entity.type
_entity.pdbx_description
1 polymer ?
#
loop_
_entity_poly.entity_id
_entity_poly.type
_entity_poly.pdbx_seq_one_letter_code
_entity_poly.pdbx_strand_id
1 'polypeptide(L)'
;MALQGQKVNFTDQYTYLGYIMNSKWDVSDTIKNNKNKVRKAAYAAYSFLRWSDVFTALKIKFINSVLMPIGCYGGETFGMSEARCKPIQPEIDKAIRLVANFVKSAAMERIRDELGKTSVFMRTSTARERPYHKWPTSKKLTSDLIKAQMKTQMKALMATWMNGSAQYVKNFALKIQTV
;
A
#
# COMPACT_ATOMS: atom_id res chain seq x y z
N MET A 1 14.54 -31.64 2.56
CA MET A 1 14.18 -31.69 1.12
C MET A 1 15.44 -31.44 0.32
N ALA A 2 15.66 -32.17 -0.78
CA ALA A 2 16.80 -31.95 -1.66
C ALA A 2 16.31 -31.45 -3.02
N LEU A 3 16.84 -30.33 -3.50
CA LEU A 3 16.61 -29.81 -4.85
C LEU A 3 17.91 -30.01 -5.62
N GLN A 4 17.83 -30.64 -6.79
CA GLN A 4 19.02 -30.97 -7.61
C GLN A 4 20.14 -31.71 -6.85
N GLY A 5 19.76 -32.59 -5.90
CA GLY A 5 20.72 -33.35 -5.10
C GLY A 5 21.38 -32.58 -3.95
N GLN A 6 21.11 -31.28 -3.79
CA GLN A 6 21.62 -30.48 -2.67
C GLN A 6 20.59 -30.35 -1.54
N LYS A 7 21.05 -30.47 -0.29
CA LYS A 7 20.22 -30.29 0.90
C LYS A 7 19.80 -28.82 1.01
N VAL A 8 18.51 -28.56 0.84
CA VAL A 8 17.96 -27.20 0.99
C VAL A 8 17.72 -26.92 2.46
N ASN A 9 18.25 -25.80 2.95
CA ASN A 9 17.99 -25.32 4.30
C ASN A 9 16.56 -24.78 4.40
N PHE A 10 15.86 -25.14 5.46
CA PHE A 10 14.55 -24.55 5.77
C PHE A 10 14.75 -23.12 6.28
N THR A 11 13.97 -22.19 5.73
CA THR A 11 13.95 -20.78 6.14
C THR A 11 12.53 -20.39 6.49
N ASP A 12 12.32 -19.76 7.65
CA ASP A 12 10.99 -19.30 8.07
C ASP A 12 10.49 -18.08 7.30
N GLN A 13 11.41 -17.36 6.65
CA GLN A 13 11.14 -16.16 5.87
C GLN A 13 11.91 -16.17 4.54
N TYR A 14 11.22 -15.76 3.48
CA TYR A 14 11.78 -15.59 2.14
C TYR A 14 11.43 -14.21 1.60
N THR A 15 12.40 -13.49 1.05
CA THR A 15 12.15 -12.19 0.42
C THR A 15 12.07 -12.37 -1.09
N TYR A 16 10.88 -12.21 -1.65
CA TYR A 16 10.65 -12.24 -3.10
C TYR A 16 10.27 -10.86 -3.60
N LEU A 17 11.04 -10.30 -4.54
CA LEU A 17 10.80 -8.96 -5.09
C LEU A 17 10.62 -7.89 -4.00
N GLY A 18 11.32 -8.01 -2.87
CA GLY A 18 11.20 -7.10 -1.73
C GLY A 18 9.95 -7.29 -0.85
N TYR A 19 9.09 -8.27 -1.17
CA TYR A 19 7.99 -8.74 -0.33
C TYR A 19 8.48 -9.84 0.61
N ILE A 20 8.14 -9.76 1.89
CA ILE A 20 8.52 -10.76 2.88
C ILE A 20 7.42 -11.81 2.96
N MET A 21 7.73 -13.04 2.57
CA MET A 21 6.88 -14.21 2.69
C MET A 21 7.33 -14.99 3.93
N ASN A 22 6.44 -15.12 4.90
CA ASN A 22 6.68 -15.91 6.10
C ASN A 22 5.72 -17.11 6.14
N SER A 23 6.00 -18.08 7.02
CA SER A 23 5.16 -19.28 7.18
C SER A 23 3.71 -18.97 7.57
N LYS A 24 3.44 -17.80 8.16
CA LYS A 24 2.11 -17.33 8.56
C LYS A 24 1.33 -16.65 7.43
N TRP A 25 1.99 -16.39 6.30
CA TRP A 25 1.45 -15.61 5.17
C TRP A 25 0.89 -14.24 5.59
N ASP A 26 1.42 -13.65 6.66
CA ASP A 26 0.98 -12.35 7.12
C ASP A 26 1.69 -11.22 6.36
N VAL A 27 1.06 -10.04 6.33
CA VAL A 27 1.57 -8.86 5.63
C VAL A 27 2.36 -7.92 6.55
N SER A 28 2.50 -8.26 7.83
CA SER A 28 3.00 -7.35 8.87
C SER A 28 4.49 -7.06 8.70
N ASP A 29 5.28 -8.08 8.35
CA ASP A 29 6.71 -7.94 8.07
C ASP A 29 6.95 -7.04 6.86
N THR A 30 6.14 -7.19 5.81
CA THR A 30 6.20 -6.33 4.62
C THR A 30 5.84 -4.88 4.95
N ILE A 31 4.78 -4.64 5.74
CA ILE A 31 4.40 -3.29 6.19
C ILE A 31 5.54 -2.66 7.01
N LYS A 32 6.15 -3.42 7.92
CA LYS A 32 7.30 -2.98 8.73
C LYS A 32 8.52 -2.65 7.87
N ASN A 33 8.80 -3.46 6.85
CA ASN A 33 9.86 -3.23 5.89
C ASN A 33 9.64 -1.94 5.09
N ASN A 34 8.44 -1.76 4.54
CA ASN A 34 8.07 -0.55 3.80
C ASN A 34 8.19 0.70 4.66
N LYS A 35 7.66 0.67 5.89
CA LYS A 35 7.83 1.75 6.88
C LYS A 35 9.29 2.11 7.06
N ASN A 36 10.17 1.11 7.26
CA ASN A 36 11.59 1.33 7.44
C ASN A 36 12.27 1.92 6.20
N LYS A 37 11.89 1.48 4.99
CA LYS A 37 12.41 2.02 3.74
C LYS A 37 11.98 3.47 3.52
N VAL A 38 10.71 3.80 3.79
CA VAL A 38 10.22 5.20 3.74
C VAL A 38 11.01 6.06 4.70
N ARG A 39 11.17 5.61 5.95
CA ARG A 39 11.93 6.34 6.98
C ARG A 39 13.37 6.60 6.53
N LYS A 40 14.07 5.58 6.01
CA LYS A 40 15.45 5.72 5.49
C LYS A 40 15.53 6.70 4.32
N ALA A 41 14.61 6.60 3.35
CA ALA A 41 14.58 7.49 2.20
C ALA A 41 14.26 8.94 2.59
N ALA A 42 13.31 9.15 3.50
CA ALA A 42 12.96 10.48 4.01
C ALA A 42 14.12 11.11 4.78
N TYR A 43 14.85 10.31 5.58
CA TYR A 43 16.03 10.79 6.32
C TYR A 43 17.18 11.17 5.37
N ALA A 44 17.46 10.35 4.35
CA ALA A 44 18.47 10.65 3.34
C ALA A 44 18.14 11.95 2.56
N ALA A 45 16.86 12.22 2.33
CA ALA A 45 16.39 13.42 1.66
C ALA A 45 16.11 14.60 2.61
N TYR A 46 16.43 14.49 3.91
CA TYR A 46 16.02 15.46 4.92
C TYR A 46 16.50 16.89 4.60
N SER A 47 17.78 17.04 4.25
CA SER A 47 18.36 18.34 3.88
C SER A 47 17.63 18.97 2.69
N PHE A 48 17.36 18.18 1.65
CA PHE A 48 16.61 18.62 0.47
C PHE A 48 15.18 19.05 0.80
N LEU A 49 14.47 18.28 1.64
CA LEU A 49 13.09 18.60 2.03
C LEU A 49 13.01 19.87 2.88
N ARG A 50 14.01 20.12 3.73
CA ARG A 50 14.05 21.29 4.62
C ARG A 50 14.53 22.57 3.93
N TRP A 51 15.29 22.48 2.84
CA TRP A 51 15.93 23.63 2.21
C TRP A 51 14.91 24.67 1.71
N SER A 52 14.95 25.90 2.22
CA SER A 52 14.00 26.98 1.88
C SER A 52 13.99 27.36 0.40
N ASP A 53 15.15 27.27 -0.24
CA ASP A 53 15.37 27.84 -1.58
C ASP A 53 14.85 26.94 -2.70
N VAL A 54 14.51 25.69 -2.38
CA VAL A 54 13.94 24.72 -3.32
C VAL A 54 12.42 24.87 -3.36
N PHE A 55 11.87 25.04 -4.57
CA PHE A 55 10.42 25.09 -4.79
C PHE A 55 9.67 23.93 -4.13
N THR A 56 8.63 24.25 -3.39
CA THR A 56 7.74 23.28 -2.71
C THR A 56 7.19 22.25 -3.69
N ALA A 57 6.90 22.64 -4.95
CA ALA A 57 6.43 21.75 -6.01
C ALA A 57 7.42 20.59 -6.30
N LEU A 58 8.74 20.84 -6.27
CA LEU A 58 9.75 19.79 -6.49
C LEU A 58 9.77 18.80 -5.31
N LYS A 59 9.67 19.30 -4.08
CA LYS A 59 9.62 18.47 -2.87
C LYS A 59 8.34 17.63 -2.83
N ILE A 60 7.21 18.23 -3.21
CA ILE A 60 5.91 17.57 -3.40
C ILE A 60 6.02 16.45 -4.44
N LYS A 61 6.73 16.69 -5.55
CA LYS A 61 6.96 15.69 -6.61
C LYS A 61 7.82 14.54 -6.09
N PHE A 62 8.89 14.83 -5.34
CA PHE A 62 9.72 13.83 -4.67
C PHE A 62 8.90 12.93 -3.73
N ILE A 63 8.02 13.51 -2.91
CA ILE A 63 7.12 12.71 -2.04
C ILE A 63 6.25 11.77 -2.88
N ASN A 64 5.68 12.26 -4.00
CA ASN A 64 4.80 11.47 -4.86
C ASN A 64 5.50 10.37 -5.65
N SER A 65 6.75 10.61 -6.07
CA SER A 65 7.51 9.72 -6.94
C SER A 65 8.45 8.77 -6.17
N VAL A 66 8.85 9.11 -4.95
CA VAL A 66 9.82 8.34 -4.16
C VAL A 66 9.19 7.79 -2.88
N LEU A 67 8.78 8.66 -1.96
CA LEU A 67 8.33 8.20 -0.63
C LEU A 67 7.01 7.42 -0.71
N MET A 68 6.05 7.91 -1.50
CA MET A 68 4.74 7.28 -1.62
C MET A 68 4.82 5.88 -2.25
N PRO A 69 5.52 5.65 -3.38
CA PRO A 69 5.68 4.31 -3.94
C PRO A 69 6.43 3.35 -3.02
N ILE A 70 7.45 3.81 -2.29
CA ILE A 70 8.18 2.97 -1.31
C ILE A 70 7.24 2.51 -0.20
N GLY A 71 6.39 3.41 0.33
CA GLY A 71 5.43 3.08 1.37
C GLY A 71 4.29 2.18 0.88
N CYS A 72 3.80 2.41 -0.33
CA CYS A 72 2.66 1.69 -0.90
C CYS A 72 3.04 0.40 -1.64
N TYR A 73 4.32 0.00 -1.65
CA TYR A 73 4.76 -1.18 -2.38
C TYR A 73 4.08 -2.45 -1.86
N GLY A 74 3.46 -3.24 -2.74
CA GLY A 74 2.65 -4.40 -2.36
C GLY A 74 1.30 -4.02 -1.74
N GLY A 75 0.85 -2.77 -1.93
CA GLY A 75 -0.43 -2.24 -1.45
C GLY A 75 -1.65 -3.03 -1.92
N GLU A 76 -1.52 -3.79 -3.01
CA GLU A 76 -2.53 -4.73 -3.46
C GLU A 76 -2.86 -5.74 -2.33
N THR A 77 -1.85 -6.24 -1.61
CA THR A 77 -2.02 -7.28 -0.60
C THR A 77 -2.66 -6.76 0.70
N PHE A 78 -2.30 -5.54 1.15
CA PHE A 78 -2.70 -5.00 2.45
C PHE A 78 -3.64 -3.77 2.39
N GLY A 79 -3.96 -3.26 1.20
CA GLY A 79 -4.88 -2.13 1.00
C GLY A 79 -6.30 -2.43 1.50
N MET A 80 -7.20 -1.44 1.46
CA MET A 80 -8.58 -1.51 1.99
C MET A 80 -8.66 -1.82 3.50
N SER A 81 -7.56 -1.65 4.23
CA SER A 81 -7.53 -1.68 5.70
C SER A 81 -6.69 -0.52 6.23
N GLU A 82 -7.34 0.41 6.92
CA GLU A 82 -6.66 1.57 7.50
C GLU A 82 -5.69 1.16 8.61
N ALA A 83 -6.07 0.17 9.44
CA ALA A 83 -5.21 -0.38 10.49
C ALA A 83 -3.86 -0.88 9.94
N ARG A 84 -3.85 -1.48 8.75
CA ARG A 84 -2.62 -1.95 8.08
C ARG A 84 -1.80 -0.82 7.47
N CYS A 85 -2.44 0.27 7.04
CA CYS A 85 -1.76 1.43 6.46
C CYS A 85 -1.22 2.40 7.52
N LYS A 86 -1.82 2.39 8.72
CA LYS A 86 -1.50 3.26 9.86
C LYS A 86 -0.02 3.31 10.24
N PRO A 87 0.78 2.22 10.18
CA PRO A 87 2.20 2.28 10.52
C PRO A 87 3.07 3.07 9.53
N ILE A 88 2.65 3.18 8.26
CA ILE A 88 3.43 3.79 7.17
C ILE A 88 3.10 5.27 7.03
N GLN A 89 1.81 5.63 7.17
CA GLN A 89 1.30 6.98 6.99
C GLN A 89 2.10 8.06 7.78
N PRO A 90 2.46 7.87 9.07
CA PRO A 90 3.19 8.87 9.84
C PRO A 90 4.58 9.17 9.30
N GLU A 91 5.26 8.21 8.67
CA GLU A 91 6.60 8.46 8.11
C GLU A 91 6.54 9.36 6.87
N ILE A 92 5.48 9.23 6.07
CA ILE A 92 5.22 10.13 4.93
C ILE A 92 4.73 11.49 5.44
N ASP A 93 3.88 11.51 6.47
CA ASP A 93 3.37 12.76 7.06
C ASP A 93 4.47 13.64 7.63
N LYS A 94 5.50 13.05 8.25
CA LYS A 94 6.68 13.80 8.70
C LYS A 94 7.34 14.53 7.53
N ALA A 95 7.51 13.86 6.39
CA ALA A 95 8.07 14.48 5.19
C ALA A 95 7.14 15.57 4.62
N ILE A 96 5.83 15.31 4.55
CA ILE A 96 4.84 16.31 4.11
C ILE A 96 4.89 17.56 5.01
N ARG A 97 4.92 17.37 6.33
CA ARG A 97 4.97 18.48 7.29
C ARG A 97 6.27 19.29 7.16
N LEU A 98 7.40 18.65 6.90
CA LEU A 98 8.67 19.34 6.63
C LEU A 98 8.60 20.20 5.36
N VAL A 99 7.90 19.74 4.33
CA VAL A 99 7.74 20.50 3.07
C VAL A 99 6.78 21.68 3.24
N ALA A 100 5.74 21.49 4.05
CA ALA A 100 4.67 22.46 4.20
C ALA A 100 5.03 23.64 5.11
N ASN A 101 6.06 23.52 5.96
CA ASN A 101 6.50 24.54 6.92
C ASN A 101 5.39 25.10 7.85
N PHE A 102 4.29 24.39 8.05
CA PHE A 102 3.22 24.79 8.97
C PHE A 102 3.60 24.57 10.45
N VAL A 103 2.93 25.30 11.35
CA VAL A 103 3.04 25.13 12.80
C VAL A 103 2.72 23.68 13.20
N LYS A 104 3.43 23.15 14.20
CA LYS A 104 3.28 21.75 14.66
C LYS A 104 1.84 21.38 15.05
N SER A 105 1.00 22.34 15.43
CA SER A 105 -0.40 22.17 15.80
C SER A 105 -1.37 21.98 14.62
N ALA A 106 -0.98 22.34 13.39
CA ALA A 106 -1.86 22.23 12.24
C ALA A 106 -2.27 20.77 11.99
N ALA A 107 -3.56 20.51 11.76
CA ALA A 107 -4.09 19.18 11.52
C ALA A 107 -3.51 18.59 10.22
N MET A 108 -3.02 17.34 10.27
CA MET A 108 -2.40 16.70 9.10
C MET A 108 -3.36 16.53 7.93
N GLU A 109 -4.64 16.33 8.20
CA GLU A 109 -5.68 16.19 7.16
C GLU A 109 -5.74 17.44 6.29
N ARG A 110 -5.88 18.62 6.91
CA ARG A 110 -5.88 19.90 6.20
C ARG A 110 -4.59 20.13 5.42
N ILE A 111 -3.42 19.82 5.98
CA ILE A 111 -2.14 19.96 5.27
C ILE A 111 -2.11 19.07 4.01
N ARG A 112 -2.65 17.85 4.08
CA ARG A 112 -2.70 16.97 2.92
C ARG A 112 -3.66 17.49 1.85
N ASP A 113 -4.82 18.00 2.24
CA ASP A 113 -5.82 18.54 1.31
C ASP A 113 -5.26 19.75 0.54
N GLU A 114 -4.66 20.71 1.24
CA GLU A 114 -4.03 21.90 0.65
C GLU A 114 -2.90 21.53 -0.34
N LEU A 115 -2.18 20.45 -0.06
CA LEU A 115 -1.09 19.96 -0.90
C LEU A 115 -1.53 18.93 -1.95
N GLY A 116 -2.84 18.63 -2.04
CA GLY A 116 -3.42 17.64 -2.95
C GLY A 116 -2.85 16.22 -2.75
N LYS A 117 -2.62 15.81 -1.49
CA LYS A 117 -1.96 14.55 -1.14
C LYS A 117 -2.95 13.48 -0.70
N THR A 118 -3.04 12.42 -1.51
CA THR A 118 -3.75 11.19 -1.15
C THR A 118 -3.05 10.46 0.00
N SER A 119 -3.82 9.90 0.94
CA SER A 119 -3.29 9.01 1.98
C SER A 119 -2.74 7.69 1.40
N VAL A 120 -1.89 7.02 2.17
CA VAL A 120 -1.40 5.65 1.89
C VAL A 120 -2.58 4.69 1.80
N PHE A 121 -3.59 4.87 2.65
CA PHE A 121 -4.81 4.07 2.59
C PHE A 121 -5.50 4.19 1.24
N MET A 122 -5.72 5.42 0.74
CA MET A 122 -6.35 5.61 -0.56
C MET A 122 -5.51 5.01 -1.69
N ARG A 123 -4.19 5.28 -1.72
CA ARG A 123 -3.26 4.74 -2.73
C ARG A 123 -3.29 3.21 -2.80
N THR A 124 -3.23 2.56 -1.64
CA THR A 124 -3.20 1.09 -1.55
C THR A 124 -4.56 0.47 -1.83
N SER A 125 -5.65 1.13 -1.44
CA SER A 125 -7.02 0.72 -1.80
C SER A 125 -7.23 0.79 -3.32
N THR A 126 -6.83 1.87 -3.99
CA THR A 126 -6.90 1.97 -5.46
C THR A 126 -6.03 0.91 -6.14
N ALA A 127 -4.83 0.64 -5.61
CA ALA A 127 -3.97 -0.43 -6.13
C ALA A 127 -4.64 -1.80 -6.00
N ARG A 128 -5.32 -2.05 -4.88
CA ARG A 128 -6.06 -3.29 -4.60
C ARG A 128 -7.35 -3.42 -5.41
N GLU A 129 -7.98 -2.31 -5.77
CA GLU A 129 -9.17 -2.29 -6.61
C GLU A 129 -8.85 -2.53 -8.10
N ARG A 130 -7.71 -2.01 -8.57
CA ARG A 130 -7.28 -2.06 -9.98
C ARG A 130 -7.40 -3.44 -10.67
N PRO A 131 -7.07 -4.59 -10.03
CA PRO A 131 -7.26 -5.91 -10.61
C PRO A 131 -8.68 -6.17 -11.13
N TYR A 132 -9.70 -5.69 -10.42
CA TYR A 132 -11.11 -5.89 -10.78
C TYR A 132 -11.49 -5.16 -12.06
N HIS A 133 -10.90 -4.00 -12.31
CA HIS A 133 -11.15 -3.22 -13.52
C HIS A 133 -10.28 -3.70 -14.69
N LYS A 134 -9.04 -4.11 -14.41
CA LYS A 134 -8.04 -4.38 -15.45
C LYS A 134 -8.08 -5.80 -16.03
N TRP A 135 -8.37 -6.80 -15.20
CA TRP A 135 -8.20 -8.21 -15.56
C TRP A 135 -9.45 -9.08 -15.79
N PRO A 136 -10.71 -8.57 -15.87
CA PRO A 136 -11.87 -9.42 -16.18
C PRO A 136 -11.79 -10.21 -17.50
N THR A 137 -11.10 -9.67 -18.50
CA THR A 137 -11.00 -10.22 -19.86
C THR A 137 -9.68 -10.93 -20.15
N SER A 138 -8.79 -11.05 -19.15
CA SER A 138 -7.49 -11.70 -19.33
C SER A 138 -7.64 -13.22 -19.48
N LYS A 139 -6.86 -13.84 -20.38
CA LYS A 139 -6.82 -15.31 -20.54
C LYS A 139 -5.99 -16.04 -19.46
N LYS A 140 -5.52 -15.32 -18.43
CA LYS A 140 -4.62 -15.83 -17.40
C LYS A 140 -5.39 -16.26 -16.15
N LEU A 141 -4.77 -17.12 -15.35
CA LEU A 141 -5.22 -17.57 -14.03
C LEU A 141 -5.77 -16.44 -13.14
N THR A 142 -5.25 -15.21 -13.28
CA THR A 142 -5.75 -14.03 -12.55
C THR A 142 -7.21 -13.69 -12.85
N SER A 143 -7.65 -13.81 -14.11
CA SER A 143 -9.07 -13.62 -14.45
C SER A 143 -9.92 -14.74 -13.88
N ASP A 144 -9.41 -15.97 -13.88
CA ASP A 144 -10.13 -17.12 -13.34
C ASP A 144 -10.27 -17.02 -11.83
N LEU A 145 -9.25 -16.53 -11.12
CA LEU A 145 -9.31 -16.24 -9.68
C LEU A 145 -10.33 -15.14 -9.36
N ILE A 146 -10.42 -14.08 -10.17
CA ILE A 146 -11.43 -13.01 -10.01
C ILE A 146 -12.84 -13.54 -10.32
N LYS A 147 -13.00 -14.39 -11.35
CA LYS A 147 -14.30 -14.96 -11.76
C LYS A 147 -14.79 -16.07 -10.83
N ALA A 148 -13.89 -16.95 -10.39
CA ALA A 148 -14.19 -18.00 -9.40
C ALA A 148 -14.77 -17.38 -8.14
N GLN A 149 -14.26 -16.23 -7.72
CA GLN A 149 -14.80 -15.43 -6.64
C GLN A 149 -16.30 -15.10 -6.79
N MET A 150 -16.76 -14.74 -8.00
CA MET A 150 -18.17 -14.43 -8.28
C MET A 150 -19.06 -15.68 -8.18
N LYS A 151 -18.56 -16.85 -8.60
CA LYS A 151 -19.28 -18.13 -8.52
C LYS A 151 -19.29 -18.72 -7.10
N THR A 152 -18.21 -18.53 -6.32
CA THR A 152 -18.04 -19.08 -4.96
C THR A 152 -18.72 -18.23 -3.88
N GLN A 153 -19.27 -17.04 -4.18
CA GLN A 153 -20.07 -16.27 -3.22
C GLN A 153 -21.32 -17.03 -2.70
N MET A 154 -21.71 -18.15 -3.31
CA MET A 154 -22.81 -18.99 -2.82
C MET A 154 -22.39 -20.21 -1.98
N LYS A 155 -21.11 -20.67 -1.96
CA LYS A 155 -20.71 -21.86 -1.17
C LYS A 155 -19.23 -21.84 -0.75
N ALA A 156 -19.02 -21.95 0.57
CA ALA A 156 -17.83 -22.42 1.31
C ALA A 156 -16.75 -21.41 1.83
N LEU A 157 -16.89 -21.07 3.12
CA LEU A 157 -15.93 -21.26 4.24
C LEU A 157 -14.48 -20.74 4.23
N MET A 158 -13.95 -20.09 3.19
CA MET A 158 -12.63 -19.42 3.28
C MET A 158 -12.69 -18.03 2.65
N ALA A 159 -12.67 -16.98 3.47
CA ALA A 159 -12.57 -15.60 3.00
C ALA A 159 -11.19 -15.38 2.34
N THR A 160 -11.11 -15.46 1.02
CA THR A 160 -9.89 -15.12 0.28
C THR A 160 -9.63 -13.61 0.33
N TRP A 161 -8.38 -13.17 0.14
CA TRP A 161 -8.02 -11.75 0.16
C TRP A 161 -8.83 -10.91 -0.85
N MET A 162 -9.28 -11.52 -1.94
CA MET A 162 -10.16 -10.90 -2.93
C MET A 162 -11.62 -10.78 -2.43
N ASN A 163 -12.12 -11.68 -1.56
CA ASN A 163 -13.46 -11.59 -0.96
C ASN A 163 -13.65 -10.30 -0.15
N GLY A 164 -12.65 -9.92 0.64
CA GLY A 164 -12.68 -8.64 1.37
C GLY A 164 -12.74 -7.43 0.43
N SER A 165 -12.07 -7.48 -0.71
CA SER A 165 -12.07 -6.39 -1.68
C SER A 165 -13.38 -6.23 -2.41
N ALA A 166 -13.97 -7.33 -2.88
CA ALA A 166 -15.27 -7.27 -3.55
C ALA A 166 -16.38 -6.78 -2.60
N GLN A 167 -16.37 -7.22 -1.33
CA GLN A 167 -17.32 -6.73 -0.33
C GLN A 167 -17.13 -5.25 -0.03
N TYR A 168 -15.87 -4.80 0.10
CA TYR A 168 -15.55 -3.39 0.32
C TYR A 168 -16.05 -2.53 -0.84
N VAL A 169 -15.76 -2.91 -2.09
CA VAL A 169 -16.23 -2.19 -3.29
C VAL A 169 -17.75 -2.15 -3.36
N LYS A 170 -18.45 -3.26 -3.12
CA LYS A 170 -19.93 -3.29 -3.06
C LYS A 170 -20.45 -2.30 -2.02
N ASN A 171 -19.91 -2.33 -0.80
CA ASN A 171 -20.40 -1.49 0.30
C ASN A 171 -20.06 0.00 0.13
N PHE A 172 -18.91 0.33 -0.48
CA PHE A 172 -18.51 1.72 -0.73
C PHE A 172 -19.18 2.32 -1.97
N ALA A 173 -19.29 1.57 -3.07
CA ALA A 173 -19.93 2.04 -4.30
C ALA A 173 -21.43 2.32 -4.08
N LEU A 174 -22.12 1.51 -3.28
CA LEU A 174 -23.52 1.75 -2.91
C LEU A 174 -23.72 3.02 -2.07
N LYS A 175 -22.73 3.42 -1.25
CA LYS A 175 -22.80 4.65 -0.44
C LYS A 175 -22.58 5.94 -1.25
N ILE A 176 -21.95 5.86 -2.41
CA ILE A 176 -21.69 7.03 -3.27
C ILE A 176 -22.89 7.32 -4.19
N GLN A 177 -23.74 6.33 -4.48
CA GLN A 177 -24.95 6.51 -5.30
C GLN A 177 -26.16 7.05 -4.52
N THR A 178 -26.08 7.14 -3.19
CA THR A 178 -27.17 7.58 -2.31
C THR A 178 -26.97 9.00 -1.75
N VAL A 179 -26.14 9.83 -2.39
CA VAL A 179 -25.96 11.25 -2.07
C VAL A 179 -26.33 12.09 -3.29
#